data_AF-A0A176TDG2-F1
#
_entry.id   AF-A0A176TDG2-F1
#
_cell.length_a   1.000
_cell.length_b   1.000
_cell.length_c   1.000
_cell.angle_alpha   90.00
_cell.angle_beta   90.00
_cell.angle_gamma   90.00
#
_symmetry.space_group_name_H-M   'P 1'
#
loop_
_entity.id
_entity.type
_entity.pdbx_description
1 polymer ?
#
loop_
_entity_poly.entity_id
_entity_poly.type
_entity_poly.pdbx_seq_one_letter_code
_entity_poly.pdbx_strand_id
1 'polypeptide(L)'
;MQKKSFSLNFNSPIFIRTVFIISFLLLHTQIFAHGDLSLRIEKKTEEIKQNPKDCNLYFQRGLLYQQHSEYKKSLTDYKKSQQLGNQENVLQYRIAEVNYLSEEYKVALKHIAFY
;
A
#
# COMPACT_ATOMS: atom_id res chain seq x y z
N MET A 1 40.58 36.40 18.88
CA MET A 1 39.46 35.95 18.02
C MET A 1 38.66 34.89 18.78
N GLN A 2 37.51 35.25 19.37
CA GLN A 2 36.64 34.29 20.07
C GLN A 2 35.82 33.49 19.06
N LYS A 3 36.00 32.16 19.05
CA LYS A 3 35.11 31.23 18.35
C LYS A 3 33.76 31.25 19.09
N LYS A 4 32.73 31.88 18.50
CA LYS A 4 31.35 31.71 18.96
C LYS A 4 30.98 30.24 18.76
N SER A 5 30.97 29.47 19.83
CA SER A 5 30.37 28.13 19.86
C SER A 5 28.86 28.29 19.74
N PHE A 6 28.32 27.94 18.57
CA PHE A 6 26.89 27.89 18.34
C PHE A 6 26.31 26.69 19.09
N SER A 7 25.71 26.91 20.26
CA SER A 7 24.99 25.88 21.00
C SER A 7 23.57 25.75 20.44
N LEU A 8 23.27 24.65 19.75
CA LEU A 8 21.90 24.32 19.34
C LEU A 8 21.05 23.98 20.57
N ASN A 9 19.96 24.73 20.77
CA ASN A 9 18.97 24.45 21.81
C ASN A 9 17.81 23.63 21.24
N PHE A 10 17.85 22.33 21.51
CA PHE A 10 16.90 21.32 21.03
C PHE A 10 15.50 21.41 21.66
N ASN A 11 15.32 22.17 22.75
CA ASN A 11 14.02 22.33 23.43
C ASN A 11 13.33 23.65 23.09
N SER A 12 13.85 24.41 22.12
CA SER A 12 13.19 25.63 21.69
C SER A 12 11.88 25.32 20.96
N PRO A 13 10.81 26.11 21.17
CA PRO A 13 9.50 25.85 20.55
C PRO A 13 9.55 25.91 19.02
N ILE A 14 10.49 26.68 18.46
CA ILE A 14 10.77 26.74 17.02
C ILE A 14 11.35 25.40 16.53
N PHE A 15 12.34 24.84 17.24
CA PHE A 15 12.94 23.57 16.87
C PHE A 15 11.93 22.42 16.91
N ILE A 16 11.12 22.34 17.98
CA ILE A 16 10.07 21.32 18.12
C ILE A 16 9.03 21.44 17.00
N ARG A 17 8.59 22.67 16.66
CA ARG A 17 7.68 22.90 15.53
C ARG A 17 8.28 22.48 14.20
N THR A 18 9.55 22.81 13.95
CA THR A 18 10.23 22.41 12.70
C THR A 18 10.38 20.89 12.60
N VAL A 19 10.75 20.21 13.69
CA VAL A 19 10.84 18.74 13.73
C VAL A 19 9.47 18.11 13.54
N PHE A 20 8.42 18.69 14.13
CA PHE A 20 7.04 18.21 13.94
C PHE A 20 6.56 18.35 12.49
N ILE A 21 6.85 19.48 11.84
CA ILE A 21 6.53 19.70 10.42
C ILE A 21 7.34 18.74 9.53
N ILE A 22 8.64 18.56 9.79
CA ILE A 22 9.49 17.62 9.05
C ILE A 22 9.02 16.17 9.25
N SER A 23 8.65 15.79 10.48
CA SER A 23 8.09 14.47 10.79
C SER A 23 6.78 14.22 10.03
N PHE A 24 5.88 15.22 10.02
CA PHE A 24 4.65 15.14 9.24
C PHE A 24 4.96 15.03 7.74
N LEU A 25 5.86 15.85 7.19
CA LEU A 25 6.25 15.77 5.78
C LEU A 25 6.86 14.40 5.41
N LEU A 26 7.75 13.86 6.23
CA LEU A 26 8.38 12.54 6.02
C LEU A 26 7.36 11.40 6.07
N LEU A 27 6.37 11.46 6.97
CA LEU A 27 5.25 10.51 7.01
C LEU A 27 4.39 10.56 5.73
N HIS A 28 4.40 11.65 4.98
CA HIS A 28 3.65 11.79 3.72
C HIS A 28 4.47 11.40 2.48
N THR A 29 5.79 11.20 2.58
CA THR A 29 6.67 10.91 1.42
C THR A 29 6.58 9.50 0.84
N GLN A 30 5.60 8.68 1.27
CA GLN A 30 5.38 7.35 0.69
C GLN A 30 4.59 7.36 -0.63
N ILE A 31 4.44 8.54 -1.23
CA ILE A 31 3.75 8.78 -2.50
C ILE A 31 4.81 9.10 -3.57
N PHE A 32 4.63 8.55 -4.77
CA PHE A 32 5.44 8.73 -5.99
C PHE A 32 6.42 7.61 -6.40
N ALA A 33 6.03 6.36 -6.23
CA ALA A 33 6.43 5.32 -7.19
C ALA A 33 5.25 4.61 -7.88
N HIS A 34 4.01 4.80 -7.39
CA HIS A 34 2.82 4.06 -7.84
C HIS A 34 1.57 4.91 -8.11
N GLY A 35 1.72 6.22 -8.35
CA GLY A 35 0.60 7.17 -8.41
C GLY A 35 -0.56 6.76 -9.34
N ASP A 36 -0.26 6.12 -10.48
CA ASP A 36 -1.30 5.60 -11.39
C ASP A 36 -2.13 4.46 -10.76
N LEU A 37 -1.47 3.53 -10.07
CA LEU A 37 -2.13 2.38 -9.44
C LEU A 37 -3.03 2.81 -8.29
N SER A 38 -2.57 3.73 -7.43
CA SER A 38 -3.37 4.22 -6.31
C SER A 38 -4.64 4.93 -6.79
N LEU A 39 -4.55 5.78 -7.81
CA LEU A 39 -5.71 6.44 -8.41
C LEU A 39 -6.70 5.43 -9.03
N ARG A 40 -6.18 4.40 -9.70
CA ARG A 40 -7.02 3.34 -10.30
C ARG A 40 -7.73 2.50 -9.24
N ILE A 41 -7.06 2.21 -8.12
CA ILE A 41 -7.64 1.52 -6.96
C ILE A 41 -8.76 2.36 -6.35
N GLU A 42 -8.54 3.66 -6.19
CA GLU A 42 -9.56 4.59 -5.68
C GLU A 42 -10.77 4.64 -6.61
N LYS A 43 -10.55 4.80 -7.92
CA LYS A 43 -11.62 4.77 -8.91
C LYS A 43 -12.45 3.48 -8.83
N LYS A 44 -11.80 2.31 -8.75
CA LYS A 44 -12.51 1.04 -8.56
C LYS A 44 -13.26 0.96 -7.24
N THR A 45 -12.73 1.58 -6.19
CA THR A 45 -13.41 1.66 -4.89
C THR A 45 -14.69 2.48 -4.98
N GLU A 46 -14.70 3.60 -5.70
CA GLU A 46 -15.93 4.36 -5.94
C GLU A 46 -16.93 3.59 -6.79
N GLU A 47 -16.48 2.92 -7.85
CA GLU A 47 -17.36 2.07 -8.66
C GLU A 47 -17.99 0.93 -7.83
N ILE A 48 -17.24 0.32 -6.91
CA ILE A 48 -17.75 -0.69 -5.97
C ILE A 48 -18.80 -0.11 -5.04
N LYS A 49 -18.66 1.14 -4.58
CA LYS A 49 -19.69 1.79 -3.75
C LYS A 49 -21.01 1.92 -4.50
N GLN A 50 -20.95 2.20 -5.80
CA GLN A 50 -22.15 2.28 -6.65
C GLN A 50 -22.73 0.90 -6.95
N ASN A 51 -21.87 -0.10 -7.21
CA ASN A 51 -22.28 -1.45 -7.60
C ASN A 51 -21.61 -2.53 -6.73
N PRO A 52 -22.01 -2.67 -5.45
CA PRO A 52 -21.31 -3.53 -4.47
C PRO A 52 -21.47 -5.03 -4.70
N LYS A 53 -22.28 -5.44 -5.68
CA LYS A 53 -22.49 -6.84 -6.06
C LYS A 53 -21.82 -7.22 -7.38
N ASP A 54 -21.16 -6.29 -8.05
CA ASP A 54 -20.46 -6.57 -9.29
C ASP A 54 -19.13 -7.29 -9.00
N CYS A 55 -19.09 -8.59 -9.28
CA CYS A 55 -17.90 -9.41 -9.05
C CYS A 55 -16.68 -8.93 -9.86
N ASN A 56 -16.87 -8.31 -11.03
CA ASN A 56 -15.79 -7.87 -11.89
C ASN A 56 -15.02 -6.69 -11.28
N LEU A 57 -15.71 -5.81 -10.57
CA LEU A 57 -15.07 -4.68 -9.91
C LEU A 57 -14.10 -5.13 -8.82
N TYR A 58 -14.49 -6.13 -8.03
CA TYR A 58 -13.60 -6.75 -7.04
C TYR A 58 -12.44 -7.48 -7.72
N PHE A 59 -12.68 -8.21 -8.81
CA PHE A 59 -11.59 -8.86 -9.55
C PHE A 59 -10.57 -7.83 -10.06
N GLN A 60 -11.04 -6.76 -10.69
CA GLN A 60 -10.19 -5.72 -11.25
C GLN A 60 -9.41 -4.97 -10.16
N ARG A 61 -10.04 -4.66 -9.02
CA ARG A 61 -9.34 -4.03 -7.90
C ARG A 61 -8.34 -4.98 -7.24
N GLY A 62 -8.67 -6.27 -7.16
CA GLY A 62 -7.73 -7.31 -6.74
C GLY A 62 -6.48 -7.36 -7.60
N LEU A 63 -6.62 -7.22 -8.92
CA LEU A 63 -5.51 -7.16 -9.87
C LEU A 63 -4.66 -5.90 -9.68
N LEU A 64 -5.29 -4.74 -9.45
CA LEU A 64 -4.57 -3.50 -9.15
C LEU A 64 -3.79 -3.61 -7.83
N TYR A 65 -4.37 -4.20 -6.79
CA TYR A 65 -3.66 -4.46 -5.53
C TYR A 65 -2.49 -5.43 -5.71
N GLN A 66 -2.64 -6.46 -6.55
CA GLN A 66 -1.54 -7.37 -6.89
C GLN A 66 -0.39 -6.63 -7.58
N GLN A 67 -0.70 -5.77 -8.56
CA GLN A 67 0.29 -4.92 -9.25
C GLN A 67 0.95 -3.91 -8.30
N HIS A 68 0.23 -3.50 -7.25
CA HIS A 68 0.73 -2.64 -6.19
C HIS A 68 1.45 -3.43 -5.06
N SER A 69 1.72 -4.73 -5.26
CA SER A 69 2.35 -5.63 -4.28
C SER A 69 1.59 -5.75 -2.95
N GLU A 70 0.33 -5.34 -2.91
CA GLU A 70 -0.56 -5.43 -1.74
C GLU A 70 -1.29 -6.79 -1.72
N TYR A 71 -0.52 -7.87 -1.70
CA TYR A 71 -1.01 -9.25 -1.89
C TYR A 71 -2.16 -9.64 -0.96
N LYS A 72 -2.14 -9.19 0.30
CA LYS A 72 -3.23 -9.46 1.25
C LYS A 72 -4.56 -8.83 0.80
N LYS A 73 -4.53 -7.57 0.34
CA LYS A 73 -5.73 -6.86 -0.14
C LYS A 73 -6.21 -7.47 -1.46
N SER A 74 -5.28 -7.82 -2.35
CA SER A 74 -5.58 -8.52 -3.60
C SER A 74 -6.36 -9.81 -3.37
N LEU A 75 -5.87 -10.67 -2.46
CA LEU A 75 -6.52 -11.94 -2.14
C LEU A 75 -7.92 -11.74 -1.53
N THR A 76 -8.11 -10.72 -0.70
CA THR A 76 -9.43 -10.37 -0.16
C THR A 76 -10.42 -10.04 -1.27
N ASP A 77 -10.02 -9.19 -2.22
CA ASP A 77 -10.86 -8.78 -3.34
C ASP A 77 -11.14 -9.95 -4.31
N TYR A 78 -10.15 -10.78 -4.62
CA TYR A 78 -10.37 -11.99 -5.41
C TYR A 78 -11.35 -12.97 -4.76
N LYS A 79 -11.23 -13.21 -3.46
CA LYS A 79 -12.20 -14.04 -2.72
C LYS A 79 -13.60 -13.43 -2.75
N LYS A 80 -13.70 -12.11 -2.63
CA LYS A 80 -14.99 -11.42 -2.72
C LYS A 80 -15.60 -11.55 -4.12
N SER A 81 -14.79 -11.42 -5.17
CA SER A 81 -15.21 -11.66 -6.55
C SER A 81 -15.74 -13.07 -6.76
N GLN A 82 -15.02 -14.08 -6.25
CA GLN A 82 -15.45 -15.48 -6.28
C GLN A 82 -16.79 -15.68 -5.55
N GLN A 83 -16.94 -15.12 -4.35
CA GLN A 83 -18.18 -15.19 -3.57
C GLN A 83 -19.37 -14.54 -4.28
N LEU A 84 -19.13 -13.50 -5.08
CA LEU A 84 -20.14 -12.83 -5.88
C LEU A 84 -20.42 -13.51 -7.23
N GLY A 85 -19.76 -14.64 -7.52
CA GLY A 85 -20.06 -15.48 -8.68
C GLY A 85 -19.09 -15.35 -9.85
N ASN A 86 -17.91 -14.73 -9.69
CA ASN A 86 -16.87 -14.85 -10.72
C ASN A 86 -16.33 -16.31 -10.74
N GLN A 87 -16.59 -17.00 -11.86
CA GLN A 87 -16.20 -18.39 -12.11
C GLN A 87 -15.11 -18.50 -13.18
N GLU A 88 -14.49 -17.40 -13.57
CA GLU A 88 -13.46 -17.42 -14.60
C GLU A 88 -12.23 -18.20 -14.10
N ASN A 89 -11.68 -19.06 -14.97
CA ASN A 89 -10.46 -19.80 -14.65
C ASN A 89 -9.28 -18.86 -14.33
N VAL A 90 -9.28 -17.66 -14.94
CA VAL A 90 -8.27 -16.63 -14.67
C VAL A 90 -8.27 -16.19 -13.20
N LEU A 91 -9.43 -16.17 -12.53
CA LEU A 91 -9.51 -15.81 -11.11
C LEU A 91 -8.76 -16.83 -10.25
N GLN A 92 -8.91 -18.12 -10.53
CA GLN A 92 -8.21 -19.17 -9.80
C GLN A 92 -6.70 -19.09 -10.01
N TYR A 93 -6.28 -18.83 -11.26
CA TYR A 93 -4.87 -18.59 -11.58
C TYR A 93 -4.30 -17.39 -10.80
N ARG A 94 -5.03 -16.27 -10.76
CA ARG A 94 -4.61 -15.06 -10.01
C ARG A 94 -4.54 -15.29 -8.50
N ILE A 95 -5.47 -16.05 -7.92
CA ILE A 95 -5.42 -16.42 -6.50
C ILE A 95 -4.17 -17.26 -6.21
N ALA A 96 -3.86 -18.25 -7.05
CA ALA A 96 -2.67 -19.08 -6.90
C ALA A 96 -1.38 -18.24 -7.00
N GLU A 97 -1.30 -17.35 -8.00
CA GLU A 97 -0.19 -16.43 -8.21
C GLU A 97 0.02 -15.52 -6.98
N VAL A 98 -1.04 -14.93 -6.44
CA VAL A 98 -0.96 -14.08 -5.24
C VAL A 98 -0.51 -14.85 -4.01
N ASN A 99 -0.98 -16.09 -3.82
CA ASN A 99 -0.53 -16.90 -2.69
C ASN A 99 0.97 -17.17 -2.78
N TYR A 100 1.45 -17.58 -3.96
CA TYR A 100 2.87 -17.79 -4.24
C TYR A 100 3.71 -16.53 -3.94
N LEU A 101 3.34 -15.38 -4.52
CA LEU A 101 4.04 -14.11 -4.29
C LEU A 101 4.01 -13.68 -2.82
N SER A 102 2.89 -13.95 -2.12
CA SER A 102 2.76 -13.61 -0.70
C SER A 102 3.65 -14.46 0.21
N GLU A 103 3.92 -15.72 -0.16
CA GLU A 103 4.82 -16.60 0.58
C GLU A 103 6.28 -16.17 0.40
N GLU A 104 6.70 -15.92 -0.85
CA GLU A 104 8.04 -15.39 -1.14
C GLU A 104 8.28 -14.05 -0.45
N TYR A 105 7.31 -13.15 -0.46
CA TYR A 105 7.41 -11.86 0.22
C TYR A 105 7.60 -12.01 1.72
N LYS A 106 6.87 -12.93 2.38
CA LYS A 106 7.03 -13.21 3.81
C LYS A 106 8.42 -13.79 4.11
N VAL A 107 8.95 -14.65 3.25
CA VAL A 107 10.30 -15.21 3.39
C VAL A 107 11.33 -14.10 3.26
N ALA A 108 11.26 -13.27 2.21
CA ALA A 108 12.17 -12.15 1.99
C ALA A 108 12.18 -11.17 3.18
N LEU A 109 11.01 -10.80 3.71
CA LEU A 109 10.91 -9.94 4.89
C LEU A 109 11.58 -10.55 6.13
N LYS A 110 11.43 -11.87 6.35
CA LYS A 110 12.14 -12.55 7.44
C LYS A 110 13.63 -12.42 7.26
N HIS A 111 14.16 -12.70 6.06
CA HIS A 111 15.59 -12.58 5.80
C HIS A 111 16.12 -11.18 6.06
N ILE A 112 15.40 -10.12 5.64
CA ILE A 112 15.80 -8.72 5.92
C ILE A 112 15.79 -8.42 7.42
N ALA A 113 14.81 -8.93 8.16
CA ALA A 113 14.65 -8.65 9.59
C ALA A 113 15.66 -9.39 10.50
N PHE A 114 16.44 -10.34 9.97
CA PHE A 114 17.48 -11.08 10.71
C PHE A 114 18.89 -10.50 10.53
N TYR A 115 19.07 -9.45 9.71
CA TYR A 115 20.30 -8.65 9.61
C TYR A 115 20.19 -7.37 10.44
#